data_AF-A0A364V8B4-F1
#
_entry.id   AF-A0A364V8B4-F1
#
_cell.length_a   1.000
_cell.length_b   1.000
_cell.length_c   1.000
_cell.angle_alpha   90.00
_cell.angle_beta   90.00
_cell.angle_gamma   90.00
#
_symmetry.space_group_name_H-M   'P 1'
#
loop_
_entity.id
_entity.type
_entity.pdbx_description
1 polymer ?
#
loop_
_entity_poly.entity_id
_entity_poly.type
_entity_poly.pdbx_seq_one_letter_code
_entity_poly.pdbx_strand_id
1 'polypeptide(L)'
;MCSHGDDATPRPIHVQKGVVVMVAVGALIGGIDLILVSGLLYGIAGQLENGKFSRNNAIGIRTKQTKLSDAGWEAGHKKAAPIQRRVGFVGVVLGILMVVLAFVARNLTALNVVVGVASYVWLILGMIWVAVAADRAAGEANRAAAGGEQLG
;
A
#
# COMPACT_ATOMS: atom_id res chain seq x y z
N MET A 1 6.29 -16.30 -53.68
CA MET A 1 7.27 -16.18 -52.57
C MET A 1 6.91 -14.91 -51.80
N CYS A 2 6.33 -15.07 -50.62
CA CYS A 2 5.76 -13.97 -49.84
C CYS A 2 6.85 -13.13 -49.18
N SER A 3 6.72 -11.82 -49.34
CA SER A 3 7.48 -10.79 -48.63
C SER A 3 7.23 -10.89 -47.13
N HIS A 4 8.28 -11.17 -46.35
CA HIS A 4 8.33 -10.85 -44.93
C HIS A 4 9.06 -9.52 -44.82
N GLY A 5 8.29 -8.43 -44.88
CA GLY A 5 8.76 -7.11 -44.50
C GLY A 5 8.86 -7.06 -42.99
N ASP A 6 10.05 -7.31 -42.46
CA ASP A 6 10.43 -6.90 -41.11
C ASP A 6 10.57 -5.38 -41.10
N ASP A 7 9.45 -4.67 -40.97
CA ASP A 7 9.39 -3.22 -40.75
C ASP A 7 9.84 -2.90 -39.32
N ALA A 8 11.09 -3.23 -38.98
CA ALA A 8 11.76 -2.72 -37.80
C ALA A 8 12.33 -1.32 -38.10
N THR A 9 11.48 -0.38 -38.52
CA THR A 9 11.93 1.01 -38.67
C THR A 9 12.32 1.53 -37.28
N PRO A 10 13.58 1.93 -37.05
CA PRO A 10 14.00 2.44 -35.75
C PRO A 10 13.17 3.69 -35.41
N ARG A 11 12.53 3.68 -34.24
CA ARG A 11 11.73 4.83 -33.79
C ARG A 11 12.59 6.09 -33.80
N PRO A 12 12.05 7.24 -34.28
CA PRO A 12 12.80 8.48 -34.32
C PRO A 12 13.31 8.85 -32.92
N ILE A 13 14.59 9.23 -32.84
CA ILE A 13 15.34 9.47 -31.59
C ILE A 13 14.60 10.41 -30.63
N HIS A 14 13.86 11.40 -31.15
CA HIS A 14 13.06 12.34 -30.34
C HIS A 14 11.90 11.67 -29.61
N VAL A 15 11.21 10.71 -30.22
CA VAL A 15 10.10 9.96 -29.59
C VAL A 15 10.64 9.07 -28.47
N GLN A 16 11.78 8.40 -28.70
CA GLN A 16 12.40 7.55 -27.70
C GLN A 16 12.90 8.34 -26.48
N LYS A 17 13.48 9.53 -26.68
CA LYS A 17 13.87 10.44 -25.59
C LYS A 17 12.65 10.96 -24.81
N GLY A 18 11.56 11.30 -25.52
CA GLY A 18 10.32 11.77 -24.89
C GLY A 18 9.68 10.72 -23.97
N VAL A 19 9.61 9.46 -24.40
CA VAL A 19 9.06 8.36 -23.60
C VAL A 19 9.88 8.12 -22.33
N VAL A 20 11.21 8.11 -22.44
CA VAL A 20 12.10 7.92 -21.27
C VAL A 20 11.92 9.04 -20.24
N VAL A 21 11.81 10.29 -20.70
CA VAL A 21 11.57 11.44 -19.81
C VAL A 21 10.20 11.34 -19.13
N MET A 22 9.13 11.01 -19.88
CA MET A 22 7.78 10.87 -19.29
C MET A 22 7.74 9.76 -18.23
N VAL A 23 8.36 8.61 -18.49
CA VAL A 23 8.39 7.51 -17.52
C VAL A 23 9.23 7.90 -16.29
N ALA A 24 10.36 8.59 -16.46
CA ALA A 24 11.15 9.06 -15.33
C ALA A 24 10.36 10.05 -14.45
N VAL A 25 9.65 11.01 -15.05
CA VAL A 25 8.79 11.95 -14.31
C VAL A 25 7.68 11.21 -13.58
N GLY A 26 6.99 10.29 -14.25
CA GLY A 26 5.95 9.47 -13.62
C GLY A 26 6.47 8.63 -12.45
N ALA A 27 7.65 8.03 -12.61
CA ALA A 27 8.30 7.25 -11.56
C ALA A 27 8.71 8.10 -10.35
N LEU A 28 9.16 9.34 -10.56
CA LEU A 28 9.48 10.26 -9.47
C LEU A 28 8.23 10.68 -8.70
N ILE A 29 7.18 11.10 -9.41
CA ILE A 29 5.91 11.51 -8.77
C ILE A 29 5.32 10.33 -7.99
N GLY A 30 5.16 9.18 -8.64
CA GLY A 30 4.59 8.01 -8.00
C GLY A 30 5.47 7.44 -6.89
N GLY A 31 6.79 7.43 -7.07
CA GLY A 31 7.73 6.98 -6.03
C GLY A 31 7.70 7.86 -4.79
N ILE A 32 7.67 9.18 -4.95
CA ILE A 32 7.58 10.14 -3.83
C ILE A 32 6.22 10.01 -3.12
N ASP A 33 5.12 9.98 -3.87
CA ASP A 33 3.77 9.76 -3.33
C ASP A 33 3.72 8.47 -2.50
N LEU A 34 4.23 7.38 -3.06
CA LEU A 34 4.25 6.08 -2.39
C LEU A 34 5.08 6.11 -1.12
N ILE A 35 6.25 6.77 -1.10
CA ILE A 35 7.06 6.95 0.11
C ILE A 35 6.28 7.70 1.18
N LEU A 36 5.61 8.80 0.82
CA LEU A 36 4.86 9.63 1.76
C LEU A 36 3.68 8.87 2.36
N VAL A 37 2.84 8.25 1.54
CA VAL A 37 1.69 7.47 1.98
C VAL A 37 2.13 6.26 2.80
N SER A 38 3.13 5.52 2.33
CA SER A 38 3.59 4.31 3.02
C SER A 38 4.32 4.64 4.33
N GLY A 39 5.06 5.75 4.36
CA GLY A 39 5.69 6.28 5.57
C GLY A 39 4.64 6.71 6.61
N LEU A 40 3.56 7.34 6.17
CA LEU A 40 2.43 7.67 7.04
C LEU A 40 1.77 6.40 7.60
N LEU A 41 1.52 5.39 6.77
CA LEU A 41 0.96 4.11 7.23
C LEU A 41 1.86 3.42 8.26
N TYR A 42 3.17 3.42 8.04
CA TYR A 42 4.16 2.89 8.97
C TYR A 42 4.15 3.66 10.30
N GLY A 43 4.11 4.99 10.25
CA GLY A 43 4.07 5.85 11.43
C GLY A 43 2.79 5.68 12.27
N ILE A 44 1.64 5.60 11.61
CA ILE A 44 0.34 5.37 12.28
C ILE A 44 0.32 4.00 12.96
N ALA A 45 0.88 2.96 12.33
CA ALA A 45 0.94 1.63 12.92
C ALA A 45 1.65 1.63 14.28
N GLY A 46 2.76 2.37 14.43
CA GLY A 46 3.45 2.52 15.71
C GLY A 46 2.62 3.23 16.79
N GLN A 47 1.68 4.11 16.41
CA GLN A 47 0.76 4.74 17.35
C GLN A 47 -0.38 3.80 17.77
N LEU A 48 -0.85 2.94 16.85
CA LEU A 48 -1.85 1.90 17.13
C LEU A 48 -1.34 0.86 18.13
N GLU A 49 -0.06 0.46 18.04
CA GLU A 49 0.57 -0.50 18.95
C GLU A 49 0.67 0.02 20.39
N ASN A 50 0.82 1.34 20.58
CA ASN A 50 1.01 1.96 21.89
C ASN A 50 -0.29 2.28 22.64
N GLY A 51 -1.46 1.87 22.13
CA GLY A 51 -2.75 2.08 22.79
C GLY A 51 -3.15 3.56 22.93
N LYS A 52 -2.46 4.47 22.25
CA LYS A 52 -2.69 5.93 22.38
C LYS A 52 -3.95 6.43 21.70
N PHE A 53 -4.67 5.57 20.98
CA PHE A 53 -5.95 5.91 20.38
C PHE A 53 -7.10 5.59 21.34
N SER A 54 -7.43 6.59 22.17
CA SER A 54 -8.84 6.78 22.56
C SER A 54 -9.70 6.76 21.29
N ARG A 55 -10.95 6.30 21.39
CA ARG A 55 -11.93 6.23 20.30
C ARG A 55 -12.27 7.65 19.79
N ASN A 56 -11.30 8.31 19.16
CA ASN A 56 -11.46 9.62 18.56
C ASN A 56 -11.95 9.44 17.13
N ASN A 57 -13.06 10.09 16.80
CA ASN A 57 -13.80 9.96 15.56
C ASN A 57 -13.09 10.54 14.30
N ALA A 58 -11.77 10.71 14.32
CA ALA A 58 -11.00 11.22 13.18
C ALA A 58 -10.07 10.18 12.52
N ILE A 59 -9.53 9.19 13.25
CA ILE A 59 -8.42 8.34 12.77
C ILE A 59 -8.67 6.88 13.14
N GLY A 60 -8.42 5.94 12.21
CA GLY A 60 -8.51 4.48 12.44
C GLY A 60 -9.28 3.71 11.36
N ILE A 61 -9.17 2.38 11.41
CA ILE A 61 -9.85 1.46 10.50
C ILE A 61 -11.32 1.34 10.91
N ARG A 62 -12.21 1.69 9.98
CA ARG A 62 -13.65 1.79 10.21
C ARG A 62 -14.40 0.74 9.42
N THR A 63 -14.55 -0.42 10.02
CA THR A 63 -15.39 -1.51 9.53
C THR A 63 -16.69 -1.60 10.33
N LYS A 64 -17.60 -2.50 9.93
CA LYS A 64 -18.82 -2.75 10.71
C LYS A 64 -18.44 -3.22 12.11
N GLN A 65 -17.52 -4.17 12.25
CA GLN A 65 -17.17 -4.78 13.54
C GLN A 65 -16.37 -3.87 14.47
N THR A 66 -15.42 -3.11 13.94
CA THR A 66 -14.56 -2.20 14.74
C THR A 66 -15.33 -1.03 15.35
N LYS A 67 -16.54 -0.71 14.84
CA LYS A 67 -17.40 0.35 15.39
C LYS A 67 -18.41 -0.14 16.44
N LEU A 68 -18.63 -1.44 16.58
CA LEU A 68 -19.71 -1.98 17.41
C LEU A 68 -19.43 -1.84 18.90
N SER A 69 -18.18 -1.98 19.33
CA SER A 69 -17.80 -1.90 20.73
C SER A 69 -16.37 -1.40 20.88
N ASP A 70 -16.02 -0.93 22.07
CA ASP A 70 -14.65 -0.50 22.38
C ASP A 70 -13.68 -1.68 22.41
N ALA A 71 -14.13 -2.86 22.85
CA ALA A 71 -13.36 -4.10 22.77
C ALA A 71 -13.06 -4.51 21.32
N GLY A 72 -14.05 -4.38 20.43
CA GLY A 72 -13.89 -4.61 18.99
C GLY A 72 -12.95 -3.59 18.35
N TRP A 73 -13.03 -2.32 18.75
CA TRP A 73 -12.11 -1.27 18.33
C TRP A 73 -10.66 -1.61 18.69
N GLU A 74 -10.40 -1.93 19.95
CA GLU A 74 -9.05 -2.24 20.44
C GLU A 74 -8.48 -3.51 19.78
N ALA A 75 -9.25 -4.60 19.78
CA ALA A 75 -8.81 -5.88 19.21
C ALA A 75 -8.51 -5.76 17.70
N GLY A 76 -9.36 -5.06 16.96
CA GLY A 76 -9.17 -4.80 15.54
C GLY A 76 -7.88 -4.04 15.25
N HIS A 77 -7.65 -2.92 15.95
CA HIS A 77 -6.46 -2.09 15.75
C HIS A 77 -5.18 -2.78 16.22
N LYS A 78 -5.22 -3.50 17.33
CA LYS A 78 -4.09 -4.29 17.84
C LYS A 78 -3.65 -5.35 16.84
N LYS A 79 -4.61 -6.03 16.17
CA LYS A 79 -4.29 -7.03 15.15
C LYS A 79 -3.79 -6.40 13.84
N ALA A 80 -4.36 -5.26 13.46
CA ALA A 80 -4.07 -4.59 12.20
C ALA A 80 -2.71 -3.88 12.19
N ALA A 81 -2.26 -3.35 13.33
CA ALA A 81 -1.04 -2.54 13.42
C ALA A 81 0.23 -3.22 12.87
N PRO A 82 0.60 -4.47 13.25
CA PRO A 82 1.80 -5.10 12.72
C PRO A 82 1.71 -5.39 11.22
N ILE A 83 0.51 -5.63 10.69
CA ILE A 83 0.28 -5.83 9.24
C ILE A 83 0.48 -4.50 8.53
N GLN A 84 -0.15 -3.44 9.02
CA GLN A 84 -0.03 -2.09 8.45
C GLN A 84 1.41 -1.61 8.46
N ARG A 85 2.17 -1.90 9.53
CA ARG A 85 3.60 -1.59 9.63
C ARG A 85 4.41 -2.28 8.53
N ARG A 86 4.15 -3.57 8.27
CA ARG A 86 4.82 -4.31 7.18
C ARG A 86 4.46 -3.76 5.80
N VAL A 87 3.17 -3.50 5.56
CA VAL A 87 2.69 -2.92 4.29
C VAL A 87 3.36 -1.58 4.04
N GLY A 88 3.37 -0.68 5.03
CA GLY A 88 4.02 0.63 4.94
C GLY A 88 5.54 0.53 4.75
N PHE A 89 6.22 -0.35 5.48
CA PHE A 89 7.66 -0.55 5.30
C PHE A 89 8.02 -0.99 3.88
N VAL A 90 7.34 -2.02 3.36
CA VAL A 90 7.58 -2.51 2.00
C VAL A 90 7.23 -1.43 0.96
N GLY A 91 6.15 -0.67 1.17
CA GLY A 91 5.78 0.44 0.31
C GLY A 91 6.86 1.54 0.23
N VAL A 92 7.49 1.89 1.36
CA VAL A 92 8.62 2.84 1.37
C VAL A 92 9.80 2.30 0.57
N VAL A 93 10.17 1.03 0.76
CA VAL A 93 11.29 0.40 0.03
C VAL A 93 11.02 0.40 -1.47
N LEU A 94 9.80 0.06 -1.89
CA LEU A 94 9.39 0.07 -3.30
C LEU A 94 9.37 1.48 -3.90
N GLY A 95 8.93 2.49 -3.15
CA GLY A 95 8.96 3.88 -3.60
C GLY A 95 10.38 4.41 -3.77
N ILE A 96 11.30 4.07 -2.86
CA ILE A 96 12.74 4.39 -3.02
C ILE A 96 13.29 3.70 -4.28
N LEU A 97 12.95 2.43 -4.50
CA LEU A 97 13.37 1.70 -5.69
C LEU A 97 12.89 2.38 -6.98
N MET A 98 11.65 2.86 -7.05
CA MET A 98 11.15 3.62 -8.20
C MET A 98 11.96 4.89 -8.47
N VAL A 99 12.24 5.67 -7.42
CA VAL A 99 13.03 6.90 -7.51
C VAL A 99 14.44 6.59 -8.00
N VAL A 100 15.10 5.58 -7.46
CA VAL A 100 16.45 5.16 -7.88
C VAL A 100 16.46 4.71 -9.34
N LEU A 101 15.48 3.89 -9.75
CA LEU A 101 15.35 3.44 -11.14
C LEU A 101 15.13 4.59 -12.13
N ALA A 102 14.47 5.67 -11.70
CA ALA A 102 14.28 6.86 -12.54
C ALA A 102 15.60 7.58 -12.88
N PHE A 103 16.62 7.51 -11.99
CA PHE A 103 17.92 8.17 -12.20
C PHE A 103 18.97 7.26 -12.84
N VAL A 104 19.03 6.00 -12.44
CA VAL A 104 20.16 5.11 -12.79
C VAL A 104 19.96 4.44 -14.14
N ALA A 105 18.72 4.29 -14.61
CA ALA A 105 18.41 3.30 -15.61
C ALA A 105 17.56 3.80 -16.79
N ARG A 106 18.15 4.65 -17.64
CA ARG A 106 17.50 5.14 -18.88
C ARG A 106 17.07 4.01 -19.84
N ASN A 107 17.65 2.82 -19.71
CA ASN A 107 17.35 1.64 -20.52
C ASN A 107 16.38 0.65 -19.82
N LEU A 108 16.02 0.89 -18.55
CA LEU A 108 15.14 0.02 -17.76
C LEU A 108 13.73 0.61 -17.60
N THR A 109 13.28 1.39 -18.59
CA THR A 109 11.96 2.02 -18.63
C THR A 109 10.83 1.02 -18.36
N ALA A 110 10.87 -0.16 -18.98
CA ALA A 110 9.87 -1.20 -18.79
C ALA A 110 9.89 -1.76 -17.35
N LEU A 111 11.08 -1.96 -16.77
CA LEU A 111 11.21 -2.41 -15.39
C LEU A 111 10.63 -1.39 -14.41
N ASN A 112 10.89 -0.09 -14.63
CA ASN A 112 10.37 0.97 -13.77
C ASN A 112 8.82 1.00 -13.80
N VAL A 113 8.22 0.82 -14.98
CA VAL A 113 6.75 0.68 -15.11
C VAL A 113 6.23 -0.54 -14.35
N VAL A 114 6.85 -1.71 -14.50
CA VAL A 114 6.44 -2.95 -13.81
C VAL A 114 6.56 -2.79 -12.30
N VAL A 115 7.67 -2.24 -11.81
CA VAL A 115 7.88 -1.95 -10.39
C VAL A 115 6.80 -0.99 -9.89
N GLY A 116 6.52 0.08 -10.63
CA GLY A 116 5.47 1.04 -10.26
C GLY A 116 4.10 0.38 -10.12
N VAL A 117 3.66 -0.37 -11.13
CA VAL A 117 2.38 -1.09 -11.07
C VAL A 117 2.34 -2.07 -9.90
N ALA A 118 3.39 -2.89 -9.73
CA ALA A 118 3.47 -3.86 -8.65
C ALA A 118 3.42 -3.20 -7.26
N SER A 119 4.00 -2.01 -7.14
CA SER A 119 4.03 -1.26 -5.88
C SER A 119 2.65 -0.77 -5.46
N TYR A 120 1.86 -0.25 -6.39
CA TYR A 120 0.48 0.15 -6.11
C TYR A 120 -0.44 -1.04 -5.88
N VAL A 121 -0.25 -2.15 -6.62
CA VAL A 121 -0.97 -3.40 -6.34
C VAL A 121 -0.68 -3.89 -4.92
N TRP A 122 0.59 -3.88 -4.51
CA TRP A 122 0.99 -4.22 -3.14
C TRP A 122 0.31 -3.32 -2.10
N LEU A 123 0.32 -2.01 -2.31
CA LEU A 123 -0.29 -1.06 -1.38
C LEU A 123 -1.80 -1.32 -1.23
N ILE A 124 -2.52 -1.49 -2.34
CA ILE A 124 -3.97 -1.73 -2.34
C ILE A 124 -4.30 -3.05 -1.64
N LEU A 125 -3.65 -4.15 -2.05
CA LEU A 125 -3.89 -5.46 -1.46
C LEU A 125 -3.49 -5.50 0.02
N GLY A 126 -2.40 -4.84 0.38
CA GLY A 126 -1.96 -4.67 1.76
C GLY A 126 -2.99 -3.94 2.62
N MET A 127 -3.58 -2.85 2.11
CA MET A 127 -4.62 -2.11 2.82
C MET A 127 -5.92 -2.90 2.97
N ILE A 128 -6.31 -3.67 1.95
CA ILE A 128 -7.45 -4.60 2.07
C ILE A 128 -7.17 -5.64 3.15
N TRP A 129 -5.95 -6.19 3.19
CA TRP A 129 -5.57 -7.17 4.20
C TRP A 129 -5.61 -6.59 5.61
N VAL A 130 -5.09 -5.37 5.80
CA VAL A 130 -5.17 -4.61 7.06
C VAL A 130 -6.63 -4.45 7.51
N ALA A 131 -7.52 -4.03 6.62
CA ALA A 131 -8.94 -3.84 6.92
C ALA A 131 -9.65 -5.15 7.29
N VAL A 132 -9.41 -6.22 6.54
CA VAL A 132 -10.00 -7.56 6.80
C VAL A 132 -9.50 -8.12 8.13
N ALA A 133 -8.21 -7.98 8.43
CA ALA A 133 -7.64 -8.44 9.69
C ALA A 133 -8.24 -7.68 10.89
N ALA A 134 -8.44 -6.37 10.75
CA ALA A 134 -9.10 -5.56 11.78
C ALA A 134 -10.55 -6.01 12.00
N ASP A 135 -11.31 -6.19 10.92
CA ASP A 135 -12.73 -6.58 11.01
C ASP A 135 -12.92 -7.96 11.66
N ARG A 136 -12.09 -8.94 11.28
CA ARG A 136 -12.13 -10.29 11.85
C ARG A 136 -11.84 -10.28 13.34
N ALA A 137 -10.76 -9.63 13.76
CA ALA A 137 -10.38 -9.55 15.17
C ALA A 137 -11.42 -8.79 16.00
N ALA A 138 -11.99 -7.71 15.45
CA ALA A 138 -13.08 -6.99 16.11
C ALA A 138 -14.33 -7.88 16.27
N GLY A 139 -14.69 -8.63 15.24
CA GLY A 139 -15.84 -9.54 15.28
C GLY A 139 -15.67 -10.66 16.30
N GLU A 140 -14.46 -11.21 16.45
CA GLU A 140 -14.14 -12.19 17.48
C GLU A 140 -14.31 -11.62 18.90
N ALA A 141 -13.79 -10.41 19.14
CA ALA A 141 -13.94 -9.72 20.42
C ALA A 141 -15.41 -9.41 20.75
N ASN A 142 -16.18 -8.93 19.77
CA ASN A 142 -17.60 -8.63 19.94
C ASN A 142 -18.41 -9.88 20.32
N ARG A 143 -18.13 -11.03 19.67
CA ARG A 143 -18.81 -12.30 19.99
C ARG A 143 -18.42 -12.83 21.36
N ALA A 144 -17.16 -12.70 21.76
CA ALA A 144 -16.70 -13.11 23.08
C ALA A 144 -17.37 -12.30 24.20
N ALA A 145 -17.52 -10.98 24.01
CA ALA A 145 -18.22 -10.11 24.96
C ALA A 145 -19.70 -10.49 25.09
N ALA A 146 -20.40 -10.71 23.98
CA ALA A 146 -21.82 -11.10 24.00
C ALA A 146 -22.07 -12.48 24.65
N GLY A 147 -21.15 -13.43 24.45
CA GLY A 147 -21.23 -14.75 25.09
C GLY A 147 -20.95 -14.70 26.59
N GLY A 148 -20.09 -13.78 27.04
CA GLY A 148 -19.83 -13.56 28.47
C GLY A 148 -21.02 -12.98 29.23
N GLU A 149 -21.80 -12.11 28.59
CA GLU A 149 -23.00 -11.49 29.17
C GLU A 149 -24.18 -12.47 29.31
N GLN A 150 -24.20 -13.57 28.55
CA GLN A 150 -25.24 -14.61 28.64
C GLN A 150 -24.95 -15.68 29.71
N LEU A 151 -23.73 -15.73 30.26
CA LEU A 151 -23.28 -16.73 31.22
C LEU A 151 -23.08 -16.19 32.64
N GLY A 152 -23.27 -14.89 32.86
CA GLY A 152 -23.23 -14.21 34.17
C GLY A 152 -24.61 -13.88 34.67
#